data_AF-A0A1F9D6Z8-F1
#
_entry.id   AF-A0A1F9D6Z8-F1
#
_cell.length_a   1.000
_cell.length_b   1.000
_cell.length_c   1.000
_cell.angle_alpha   90.00
_cell.angle_beta   90.00
_cell.angle_gamma   90.00
#
_symmetry.space_group_name_H-M   'P 1'
#
loop_
_entity.id
_entity.type
_entity.pdbx_description
1 polymer ?
#
loop_
_entity_poly.entity_id
_entity_poly.type
_entity_poly.pdbx_seq_one_letter_code
_entity_poly.pdbx_strand_id
1 'polypeptide(L)'
;MAEIQSPIDKLKEKFPASIQEVKTFRGEVTVTVSKKDIYEISKFLYSDPDLQFQFLTDLCGVDFFSEVPRFEVVYLLYSMKNNLRLRLKAKVAEGESISSVESIWKAANWLEREVYDLFGISFENHPDLRRILLWDGYEGYPMRKDYPVEGPDFDKPFVPEV
;
A
#
# COMPACT_ATOMS: atom_id res chain seq x y z
N MET A 1 -7.03 21.39 14.45
CA MET A 1 -8.17 20.75 13.74
C MET A 1 -8.38 21.33 12.34
N ALA A 2 -8.25 22.65 12.12
CA ALA A 2 -8.43 23.28 10.80
C ALA A 2 -7.42 22.84 9.71
N GLU A 3 -6.16 22.55 10.06
CA GLU A 3 -5.11 22.19 9.07
C GLU A 3 -5.33 20.83 8.42
N ILE A 4 -6.02 19.92 9.11
CA ILE A 4 -6.27 18.55 8.67
C ILE A 4 -7.45 18.46 7.70
N GLN A 5 -8.37 19.42 7.76
CA GLN A 5 -9.55 19.46 6.89
C GLN A 5 -9.18 19.80 5.43
N SER A 6 -8.17 20.66 5.25
CA SER A 6 -7.76 21.18 3.94
C SER A 6 -7.38 20.10 2.91
N PRO A 7 -6.56 19.08 3.23
CA PRO A 7 -6.28 17.97 2.32
C PRO A 7 -7.53 17.16 1.95
N ILE A 8 -8.42 16.91 2.92
CA ILE A 8 -9.64 16.12 2.69
C ILE A 8 -10.58 16.86 1.75
N ASP A 9 -10.77 18.15 1.96
CA ASP A 9 -11.69 18.97 1.15
C ASP A 9 -11.21 19.05 -0.30
N LYS A 10 -9.91 19.27 -0.52
CA LYS A 10 -9.29 19.24 -1.87
C LYS A 10 -9.44 17.87 -2.55
N LEU A 11 -9.24 16.79 -1.80
CA LEU A 11 -9.42 15.44 -2.33
C LEU A 11 -10.88 15.17 -2.73
N LYS A 12 -11.84 15.61 -1.91
CA LYS A 12 -13.28 15.47 -2.20
C LYS A 12 -13.71 16.29 -3.41
N GLU A 13 -13.12 17.46 -3.61
CA GLU A 13 -13.44 18.31 -4.76
C GLU A 13 -12.95 17.70 -6.08
N LYS A 14 -11.73 17.14 -6.11
CA LYS A 14 -11.15 16.54 -7.33
C LYS A 14 -11.55 15.10 -7.60
N PHE A 15 -11.70 14.29 -6.55
CA PHE A 15 -11.93 12.85 -6.65
C PHE A 15 -13.15 12.39 -5.83
N PRO A 16 -14.34 12.99 -6.02
CA PRO A 16 -15.51 12.68 -5.21
C PRO A 16 -15.95 11.22 -5.34
N ALA A 17 -15.80 10.63 -6.53
CA ALA A 17 -16.21 9.25 -6.81
C ALA A 17 -15.22 8.19 -6.29
N SER A 18 -13.97 8.58 -6.02
CA SER A 18 -12.90 7.66 -5.65
C SER A 18 -12.79 7.48 -4.14
N ILE A 19 -13.28 8.43 -3.34
CA ILE A 19 -13.23 8.38 -1.88
C ILE A 19 -14.38 7.51 -1.36
N GLN A 20 -14.04 6.41 -0.69
CA GLN A 20 -15.02 5.49 -0.10
C GLN A 20 -15.29 5.84 1.36
N GLU A 21 -14.24 6.14 2.12
CA GLU A 21 -14.36 6.42 3.56
C GLU A 21 -13.29 7.44 3.98
N VAL A 22 -13.65 8.34 4.89
CA VAL A 22 -12.70 9.22 5.57
C VAL A 22 -12.88 9.02 7.06
N LYS A 23 -11.82 8.59 7.75
CA LYS A 23 -11.82 8.35 9.18
C LYS A 23 -10.72 9.18 9.84
N THR A 24 -11.10 9.95 10.85
CA THR A 24 -10.16 10.69 11.68
C THR A 24 -10.12 10.07 13.06
N PHE A 25 -8.95 9.63 13.52
CA PHE A 25 -8.79 9.06 14.84
C PHE A 25 -7.49 9.55 15.48
N ARG A 26 -7.59 10.11 16.70
CA ARG A 26 -6.44 10.62 17.47
C ARG A 26 -5.52 11.59 16.69
N GLY A 27 -6.11 12.39 15.80
CA GLY A 27 -5.36 13.37 14.99
C GLY A 27 -4.73 12.78 13.72
N GLU A 28 -4.92 11.50 13.44
CA GLU A 28 -4.54 10.89 12.17
C GLU A 28 -5.75 10.80 11.23
N VAL A 29 -5.53 11.17 9.97
CA VAL A 29 -6.53 11.00 8.92
C VAL A 29 -6.21 9.79 8.08
N THR A 30 -7.22 8.97 7.92
CA THR A 30 -7.22 7.83 7.01
C THR A 30 -8.27 8.05 5.93
N VAL A 31 -7.87 7.98 4.67
CA VAL A 31 -8.76 8.06 3.51
C VAL A 31 -8.70 6.75 2.77
N THR A 32 -9.84 6.05 2.70
CA THR A 32 -10.00 4.85 1.89
C THR A 32 -10.44 5.28 0.49
N VAL A 33 -9.67 4.87 -0.51
CA VAL A 33 -9.85 5.25 -1.91
C VAL A 33 -9.97 4.03 -2.82
N SER A 34 -10.58 4.23 -3.98
CA SER A 34 -10.59 3.27 -5.07
C SER A 34 -9.16 3.00 -5.57
N LYS A 35 -8.79 1.72 -5.70
CA LYS A 35 -7.49 1.32 -6.24
C LYS A 35 -7.20 1.86 -7.65
N LYS A 36 -8.24 2.11 -8.45
CA LYS A 36 -8.10 2.57 -9.85
C LYS A 36 -7.48 3.96 -9.94
N ASP A 37 -7.77 4.80 -8.95
CA ASP A 37 -7.39 6.20 -8.95
C ASP A 37 -6.18 6.45 -8.04
N ILE A 38 -5.56 5.40 -7.48
CA ILE A 38 -4.48 5.54 -6.50
C ILE A 38 -3.32 6.37 -7.07
N TYR A 39 -2.93 6.10 -8.33
CA TYR A 39 -1.84 6.80 -8.99
C TYR A 39 -2.13 8.30 -9.16
N GLU A 40 -3.31 8.65 -9.66
CA GLU A 40 -3.71 10.04 -9.87
C GLU A 40 -3.87 10.80 -8.55
N ILE A 41 -4.42 10.15 -7.52
CA ILE A 41 -4.53 10.72 -6.17
C ILE A 41 -3.13 10.94 -5.58
N SER A 42 -2.26 9.95 -5.64
CA SER A 42 -0.87 10.06 -5.18
C SER A 42 -0.12 11.18 -5.90
N LYS A 43 -0.28 11.30 -7.22
CA LYS A 43 0.33 12.36 -8.02
C LYS A 43 -0.20 13.72 -7.65
N PHE A 44 -1.50 13.85 -7.40
CA PHE A 44 -2.10 15.10 -6.93
C PHE A 44 -1.58 15.50 -5.55
N LEU A 45 -1.51 14.58 -4.60
CA LEU A 45 -0.99 14.83 -3.26
C LEU A 45 0.49 15.23 -3.25
N TYR A 46 1.27 14.68 -4.18
CA TYR A 46 2.67 15.05 -4.36
C TYR A 46 2.85 16.42 -5.02
N SER A 47 2.10 16.71 -6.09
CA SER A 47 2.29 17.90 -6.93
C SER A 47 1.57 19.17 -6.46
N ASP A 48 0.51 19.05 -5.66
CA ASP A 48 -0.22 20.23 -5.17
C ASP A 48 0.68 21.10 -4.28
N PRO A 49 0.90 22.39 -4.62
CA PRO A 49 1.82 23.27 -3.87
C PRO A 49 1.42 23.52 -2.42
N ASP A 50 0.15 23.35 -2.08
CA ASP A 50 -0.32 23.54 -0.71
C ASP A 50 -0.21 22.24 0.09
N LEU A 51 -0.33 21.07 -0.54
CA LEU A 51 -0.28 19.78 0.16
C LEU A 51 1.15 19.23 0.32
N GLN A 52 1.89 19.14 -0.78
CA GLN A 52 3.29 18.68 -0.83
C GLN A 52 3.60 17.41 0.00
N PHE A 53 2.86 16.33 -0.23
CA PHE A 53 3.17 15.02 0.37
C PHE A 53 4.37 14.37 -0.32
N GLN A 54 5.56 14.95 -0.13
CA GLN A 54 6.79 14.54 -0.80
C GLN A 54 7.45 13.32 -0.16
N PHE A 55 7.07 12.96 1.07
CA PHE A 55 7.68 11.86 1.81
C PHE A 55 6.71 10.69 1.96
N LEU A 56 6.99 9.60 1.25
CA LEU A 56 6.38 8.29 1.50
C LEU A 56 7.13 7.67 2.67
N THR A 57 6.44 7.55 3.81
CA THR A 57 7.02 7.01 5.04
C THR A 57 7.08 5.49 4.97
N ASP A 58 5.99 4.89 4.52
CA ASP A 58 5.84 3.43 4.47
C ASP A 58 4.69 3.05 3.52
N LEU A 59 4.73 1.83 3.02
CA LEU A 59 3.71 1.21 2.18
C LEU A 59 3.63 -0.25 2.58
N CYS A 60 2.49 -0.64 3.15
CA CYS A 60 2.29 -1.98 3.69
C CYS A 60 1.00 -2.62 3.20
N GLY A 61 1.03 -3.95 3.10
CA GLY A 61 -0.15 -4.78 2.84
C GLY A 61 -0.81 -5.21 4.15
N VAL A 62 -2.13 -5.32 4.13
CA VAL A 62 -2.93 -5.90 5.22
C VAL A 62 -3.86 -6.95 4.63
N ASP A 63 -3.88 -8.13 5.25
CA ASP A 63 -4.78 -9.22 4.89
C ASP A 63 -5.97 -9.26 5.85
N PHE A 64 -7.16 -8.90 5.35
CA PHE A 64 -8.44 -9.04 6.02
C PHE A 64 -9.09 -10.37 5.63
N PHE A 65 -8.54 -11.45 6.19
CA PHE A 65 -9.05 -12.79 5.97
C PHE A 65 -10.53 -12.88 6.36
N SER A 66 -11.38 -13.29 5.40
CA SER A 66 -12.86 -13.31 5.44
C SER A 66 -13.60 -12.11 4.83
N GLU A 67 -12.93 -10.99 4.52
CA GLU A 67 -13.55 -9.85 3.84
C GLU A 67 -13.33 -9.88 2.31
N VAL A 68 -14.24 -9.26 1.58
CA VAL A 68 -14.11 -9.02 0.13
C VAL A 68 -14.24 -7.52 -0.12
N PRO A 69 -13.20 -6.84 -0.65
CA PRO A 69 -11.88 -7.35 -1.05
C PRO A 69 -10.97 -7.75 0.13
N ARG A 70 -10.16 -8.81 -0.08
CA ARG A 70 -9.32 -9.45 0.95
C ARG A 70 -8.14 -8.59 1.39
N PHE A 71 -7.46 -7.93 0.45
CA PHE A 71 -6.24 -7.19 0.73
C PHE A 71 -6.50 -5.70 0.81
N GLU A 72 -5.71 -5.02 1.63
CA GLU A 72 -5.67 -3.56 1.70
C GLU A 72 -4.22 -3.10 1.63
N VAL A 73 -3.92 -2.21 0.69
CA VAL A 73 -2.62 -1.55 0.59
C VAL A 73 -2.73 -0.20 1.29
N VAL A 74 -1.86 0.04 2.26
CA VAL A 74 -1.85 1.23 3.10
C VAL A 74 -0.60 2.05 2.76
N TYR A 75 -0.80 3.30 2.39
CA TYR A 75 0.26 4.27 2.12
C TYR A 75 0.31 5.28 3.26
N LEU A 76 1.47 5.41 3.89
CA LEU A 76 1.72 6.41 4.94
C LEU A 76 2.49 7.57 4.34
N LEU A 77 1.79 8.70 4.17
CA LEU A 77 2.33 9.90 3.56
C LEU A 77 2.58 10.98 4.60
N TYR A 78 3.63 11.75 4.37
CA TYR A 78 3.99 12.88 5.21
C TYR A 78 4.35 14.10 4.36
N SER A 79 3.75 15.23 4.74
CA SER A 79 4.07 16.55 4.20
C SER A 79 5.01 17.26 5.14
N MET A 80 6.24 17.47 4.70
CA MET A 80 7.27 18.19 5.47
C MET A 80 6.92 19.67 5.64
N LYS A 81 6.33 20.30 4.61
CA LYS A 81 5.98 21.73 4.61
C LYS A 81 4.90 22.05 5.64
N ASN A 82 3.86 21.23 5.71
CA ASN A 82 2.72 21.46 6.59
C ASN A 82 2.80 20.67 7.90
N ASN A 83 3.79 19.78 8.05
CA ASN A 83 3.90 18.85 9.17
C ASN A 83 2.61 18.00 9.35
N LEU A 84 2.06 17.51 8.23
CA LEU A 84 0.82 16.73 8.21
C LEU A 84 1.08 15.29 7.79
N ARG A 85 0.42 14.35 8.46
CA ARG A 85 0.40 12.92 8.11
C ARG A 85 -0.94 12.55 7.49
N LEU A 86 -0.90 11.76 6.43
CA LEU A 86 -2.07 11.23 5.76
C LEU A 86 -1.87 9.75 5.50
N ARG A 87 -2.87 8.94 5.87
CA ARG A 87 -2.91 7.51 5.56
C ARG A 87 -3.88 7.28 4.42
N LEU A 88 -3.40 6.81 3.28
CA LEU A 88 -4.27 6.34 2.21
C LEU A 88 -4.43 4.82 2.31
N LYS A 89 -5.62 4.33 2.00
CA LYS A 89 -5.93 2.91 1.97
C LYS A 89 -6.60 2.57 0.65
N ALA A 90 -6.16 1.51 0.00
CA ALA A 90 -6.78 0.99 -1.21
C ALA A 90 -7.07 -0.49 -1.03
N LYS A 91 -8.34 -0.88 -1.18
CA LYS A 91 -8.76 -2.28 -1.14
C LYS A 91 -8.49 -2.96 -2.49
N VAL A 92 -7.91 -4.16 -2.44
CA VAL A 92 -7.49 -4.96 -3.60
C VAL A 92 -7.99 -6.39 -3.40
N ALA A 93 -8.64 -6.98 -4.41
CA ALA A 93 -9.04 -8.37 -4.35
C ALA A 93 -7.88 -9.29 -4.74
N GLU A 94 -8.00 -10.58 -4.40
CA GLU A 94 -6.99 -11.56 -4.78
C GLU A 94 -6.91 -11.72 -6.31
N GLY A 95 -5.68 -11.75 -6.84
CA GLY A 95 -5.43 -11.81 -8.28
C GLY A 95 -5.58 -10.48 -9.01
N GLU A 96 -6.00 -9.42 -8.32
CA GLU A 96 -6.01 -8.09 -8.88
C GLU A 96 -4.69 -7.35 -8.66
N SER A 97 -4.37 -6.50 -9.62
CA SER A 97 -3.23 -5.60 -9.60
C SER A 97 -3.63 -4.18 -9.17
N ILE A 98 -2.65 -3.40 -8.72
CA ILE A 98 -2.77 -1.98 -8.37
C ILE A 98 -1.66 -1.18 -9.04
N SER A 99 -1.89 0.08 -9.42
CA SER A 99 -0.85 0.90 -10.05
C SER A 99 0.29 1.22 -9.09
N SER A 100 1.54 1.03 -9.53
CA SER A 100 2.75 1.44 -8.81
C SER A 100 2.82 2.96 -8.64
N VAL A 101 3.33 3.41 -7.50
CA VAL A 101 3.62 4.81 -7.18
C VAL A 101 5.13 5.11 -7.16
N GLU A 102 5.98 4.19 -7.66
CA GLU A 102 7.45 4.36 -7.74
C GLU A 102 7.87 5.61 -8.51
N SER A 103 7.15 5.94 -9.58
CA SER A 103 7.46 7.11 -10.39
C SER A 103 7.22 8.43 -9.66
N ILE A 104 6.39 8.42 -8.61
CA ILE A 104 6.10 9.57 -7.74
C ILE A 104 7.08 9.57 -6.56
N TRP A 105 7.16 8.46 -5.83
CA TRP A 105 8.08 8.27 -4.71
C TRP A 105 9.03 7.12 -4.98
N LYS A 106 10.31 7.43 -5.17
CA LYS A 106 11.35 6.41 -5.42
C LYS A 106 11.52 5.39 -4.29
N ALA A 107 11.13 5.75 -3.07
CA ALA A 107 11.10 4.82 -1.94
C ALA A 107 10.10 3.66 -2.15
N ALA A 108 9.05 3.86 -2.96
CA ALA A 108 8.02 2.84 -3.17
C ALA A 108 8.54 1.59 -3.88
N ASN A 109 9.65 1.67 -4.62
CA ASN A 109 10.22 0.50 -5.30
C ASN A 109 10.46 -0.68 -4.33
N TRP A 110 11.09 -0.41 -3.20
CA TRP A 110 11.42 -1.46 -2.22
C TRP A 110 10.17 -1.94 -1.48
N LEU A 111 9.28 -1.01 -1.13
CA LEU A 111 8.08 -1.29 -0.34
C LEU A 111 7.03 -2.06 -1.16
N GLU A 112 6.86 -1.72 -2.44
CA GLU A 112 5.98 -2.44 -3.36
C GLU A 112 6.48 -3.88 -3.60
N ARG A 113 7.81 -4.06 -3.68
CA ARG A 113 8.43 -5.40 -3.74
C ARG A 113 8.23 -6.20 -2.47
N GLU A 114 8.35 -5.59 -1.29
CA GLU A 114 8.06 -6.23 -0.01
C GLU A 114 6.60 -6.71 0.05
N VAL A 115 5.65 -5.85 -0.34
CA VAL A 115 4.22 -6.21 -0.35
C VAL A 115 3.93 -7.32 -1.37
N TYR A 116 4.59 -7.29 -2.53
CA TYR A 116 4.52 -8.38 -3.49
C TYR A 116 5.07 -9.70 -2.93
N ASP A 117 6.22 -9.67 -2.25
CA ASP A 117 6.88 -10.86 -1.73
C ASP A 117 6.14 -11.48 -0.53
N LEU A 118 5.58 -10.65 0.36
CA LEU A 118 4.92 -11.11 1.59
C LEU A 118 3.43 -11.38 1.44
N PHE A 119 2.72 -10.63 0.59
CA PHE A 119 1.26 -10.74 0.40
C PHE A 119 0.87 -11.17 -1.02
N GLY A 120 1.75 -11.10 -2.02
CA GLY A 120 1.44 -11.48 -3.40
C GLY A 120 0.59 -10.49 -4.16
N ILE A 121 0.53 -9.23 -3.71
CA ILE A 121 -0.19 -8.16 -4.40
C ILE A 121 0.71 -7.64 -5.52
N SER A 122 0.22 -7.64 -6.76
CA SER A 122 0.99 -7.22 -7.93
C SER A 122 0.81 -5.72 -8.22
N PHE A 123 1.92 -5.06 -8.55
CA PHE A 123 1.94 -3.64 -8.88
C PHE A 123 2.19 -3.43 -10.38
N GLU A 124 1.26 -2.76 -11.06
CA GLU A 124 1.39 -2.43 -12.49
C GLU A 124 2.37 -1.27 -12.69
N ASN A 125 3.13 -1.30 -13.78
CA ASN A 125 4.13 -0.28 -14.14
C ASN A 125 5.32 -0.18 -13.15
N HIS A 126 5.51 -1.17 -12.29
CA HIS A 126 6.71 -1.25 -11.46
C HIS A 126 7.94 -1.66 -12.32
N PRO A 127 9.10 -1.00 -12.18
CA PRO A 127 10.27 -1.26 -13.03
C PRO A 127 10.91 -2.65 -12.83
N ASP A 128 10.96 -3.15 -11.60
CA ASP A 128 11.54 -4.47 -11.27
C ASP A 128 10.77 -5.15 -10.14
N LEU A 129 9.62 -5.75 -10.47
CA LEU A 129 8.78 -6.43 -9.47
C LEU A 129 9.27 -7.87 -9.27
N ARG A 130 10.27 -8.02 -8.41
CA ARG A 130 10.82 -9.30 -7.97
C ARG A 130 10.85 -9.39 -6.45
N ARG A 131 10.90 -10.63 -5.95
CA ARG A 131 11.06 -10.93 -4.52
C ARG A 131 12.31 -10.27 -3.94
N ILE A 132 12.29 -10.01 -2.64
CA ILE A 132 13.34 -9.23 -1.98
C ILE A 132 13.71 -9.73 -0.59
N LEU A 133 12.73 -10.24 0.17
CA LEU A 133 12.94 -10.77 1.51
C LEU A 133 13.04 -12.30 1.49
N LEU A 134 12.23 -12.97 0.68
CA LEU A 134 12.23 -14.42 0.57
C LEU A 134 13.30 -14.91 -0.41
N TRP A 135 13.76 -16.14 -0.21
CA TRP A 135 14.70 -16.78 -1.12
C TRP A 135 14.01 -17.17 -2.44
N ASP A 136 14.80 -17.32 -3.52
CA ASP A 136 14.28 -17.35 -4.91
C ASP A 136 13.31 -18.51 -5.24
N GLY A 137 13.30 -19.59 -4.46
CA GLY A 137 12.38 -20.72 -4.62
C GLY A 137 11.33 -20.84 -3.52
N TYR A 138 11.13 -19.82 -2.69
CA TYR A 138 10.11 -19.87 -1.64
C TYR A 138 8.70 -19.96 -2.25
N GLU A 139 7.92 -20.98 -1.92
CA GLU A 139 6.55 -21.10 -2.40
C GLU A 139 5.56 -20.48 -1.41
N GLY A 140 4.72 -19.56 -1.90
CA GLY A 140 3.69 -18.90 -1.09
C GLY A 140 4.06 -17.52 -0.54
N TYR A 141 3.21 -17.00 0.35
CA TYR A 141 3.19 -15.62 0.84
C TYR A 141 3.00 -15.60 2.37
N PRO A 142 4.09 -15.48 3.16
CA PRO A 142 4.07 -15.75 4.59
C PRO A 142 3.19 -14.85 5.45
N MET A 143 2.93 -13.61 5.03
CA MET A 143 2.14 -12.66 5.83
C MET A 143 0.63 -12.80 5.61
N ARG A 144 0.20 -13.70 4.73
CA ARG A 144 -1.21 -14.02 4.57
C ARG A 144 -1.70 -14.88 5.73
N LYS A 145 -2.95 -14.69 6.14
CA LYS A 145 -3.54 -15.37 7.31
C LYS A 145 -3.90 -16.83 7.07
N ASP A 146 -3.98 -17.26 5.81
CA ASP A 146 -4.12 -18.67 5.40
C ASP A 146 -2.77 -19.43 5.43
N TYR A 147 -1.65 -18.72 5.55
CA TYR A 147 -0.33 -19.35 5.55
C TYR A 147 0.00 -19.95 6.93
N PRO A 148 0.48 -21.20 7.00
CA PRO A 148 0.85 -21.83 8.26
C PRO A 148 2.07 -21.14 8.88
N VAL A 149 2.04 -20.93 10.20
CA VAL A 149 3.10 -20.20 10.94
C VAL A 149 4.47 -20.86 10.79
N GLU A 150 4.49 -22.19 10.77
CA GLU A 150 5.73 -22.97 10.65
C GLU A 150 6.20 -23.14 9.19
N GLY A 151 5.38 -22.72 8.23
CA GLY A 151 5.58 -22.96 6.80
C GLY A 151 5.08 -24.34 6.36
N PRO A 152 4.77 -24.49 5.06
CA PRO A 152 4.23 -25.73 4.49
C PRO A 152 5.26 -26.87 4.47
N ASP A 153 6.55 -26.56 4.63
CA ASP A 153 7.67 -27.50 4.58
C ASP A 153 8.25 -27.83 5.96
N PHE A 154 7.62 -27.41 7.06
CA PHE A 154 8.16 -27.66 8.40
C PHE A 154 8.39 -29.14 8.70
N ASP A 155 7.45 -29.99 8.27
CA ASP A 155 7.55 -31.44 8.46
C ASP A 155 8.44 -32.14 7.41
N LYS A 156 8.92 -31.40 6.40
CA LYS A 156 9.78 -31.99 5.36
C LYS A 156 11.23 -31.96 5.84
N PRO A 157 11.92 -33.10 5.91
CA PRO A 157 13.35 -33.10 6.21
C PRO A 157 14.09 -32.28 5.15
N PHE A 158 14.98 -31.38 5.58
CA PHE A 158 15.87 -30.66 4.66
C PHE A 158 16.78 -31.68 3.97
N VAL A 159 16.52 -31.93 2.68
CA VAL A 159 17.38 -32.76 1.84
C VAL A 159 18.15 -31.82 0.93
N PRO A 160 19.42 -31.48 1.22
CA PRO A 160 20.22 -30.68 0.30
C PRO A 160 20.38 -31.45 -1.01
N GLU A 161 20.10 -30.80 -2.13
CA GLU A 161 20.42 -31.33 -3.45
C GLU A 161 21.94 -31.47 -3.56
N VAL A 162 22.41 -32.69 -3.85
CA VAL A 162 23.84 -33.07 -3.93
C VAL A 162 24.39 -32.76 -5.31
#